data_AF-A0A4V2UMK4-F1
#
_entry.id   AF-A0A4V2UMK4-F1
#
_cell.length_a   1.000
_cell.length_b   1.000
_cell.length_c   1.000
_cell.angle_alpha   90.00
_cell.angle_beta   90.00
_cell.angle_gamma   90.00
#
_symmetry.space_group_name_H-M   'P 1'
#
loop_
_entity.id
_entity.type
_entity.pdbx_description
1 polymer ?
#
loop_
_entity_poly.entity_id
_entity_poly.type
_entity_poly.pdbx_seq_one_letter_code
_entity_poly.pdbx_strand_id
1 'polypeptide(L)'
;METSAANPKIELALALALIGFSGVIFVGAAGLPEPRFEPLGSAAVPRMLAGLMACLSAIWVIRLLPALRKAHPAPAAPLDPEAPKPHPGLAVAVLLAVFAFVAVMDFGLASFKVAGIGFVILCGFLLTHRDLRKLPWIVGYAVVLVLACDFAFTRFFYINLP
;
A
#
# COMPACT_ATOMS: atom_id res chain seq x y z
N MET A 1 0.53 -7.03 -21.69
CA MET A 1 0.00 -6.88 -20.32
C MET A 1 -1.49 -6.64 -20.44
N GLU A 2 -2.24 -7.69 -20.76
CA GLU A 2 -3.70 -7.65 -20.78
C GLU A 2 -4.15 -7.91 -19.35
N THR A 3 -4.82 -6.92 -18.76
CA THR A 3 -5.33 -6.99 -17.40
C THR A 3 -6.44 -8.03 -17.35
N SER A 4 -6.34 -8.92 -16.35
CA SER A 4 -7.44 -9.76 -15.86
C SER A 4 -8.76 -9.02 -15.99
N ALA A 5 -9.79 -9.66 -16.55
CA ALA A 5 -11.09 -9.07 -16.88
C ALA A 5 -11.86 -8.63 -15.62
N ALA A 6 -11.36 -7.61 -14.92
CA ALA A 6 -12.08 -6.91 -13.89
C ALA A 6 -13.11 -6.00 -14.59
N ASN A 7 -14.29 -5.92 -14.00
CA ASN A 7 -15.36 -5.08 -14.54
C ASN A 7 -14.85 -3.64 -14.65
N PRO A 8 -14.82 -3.01 -15.84
CA PRO A 8 -14.26 -1.67 -16.02
C PRO A 8 -14.98 -0.62 -15.15
N LYS A 9 -16.23 -0.88 -14.73
CA LYS A 9 -16.95 -0.04 -13.77
C LYS A 9 -16.36 -0.14 -12.36
N ILE A 10 -15.93 -1.33 -11.94
CA ILE A 10 -15.29 -1.57 -10.63
C ILE A 10 -13.89 -0.95 -10.61
N GLU A 11 -13.13 -1.09 -11.69
CA GLU A 11 -11.82 -0.43 -11.81
C GLU A 11 -11.95 1.10 -11.77
N LEU A 12 -12.92 1.67 -12.48
CA LEU A 12 -13.20 3.09 -12.44
C LEU A 12 -13.62 3.53 -11.03
N ALA A 13 -14.52 2.79 -10.38
CA ALA A 13 -14.96 3.08 -9.02
C ALA A 13 -13.79 3.04 -8.02
N LEU A 14 -12.90 2.05 -8.13
CA LEU A 14 -11.71 1.92 -7.30
C LEU A 14 -10.73 3.08 -7.53
N ALA A 15 -10.47 3.43 -8.79
CA ALA A 15 -9.58 4.54 -9.13
C ALA A 15 -10.13 5.88 -8.61
N LEU A 16 -11.43 6.13 -8.75
CA LEU A 16 -12.09 7.30 -8.18
C LEU A 16 -12.04 7.31 -6.65
N ALA A 17 -12.26 6.15 -6.01
CA ALA A 17 -12.15 6.02 -4.56
C ALA A 17 -10.72 6.31 -4.07
N LEU A 18 -9.69 5.84 -4.79
CA LEU A 18 -8.29 6.13 -4.48
C LEU A 18 -7.95 7.61 -4.65
N ILE A 19 -8.47 8.28 -5.68
CA ILE A 19 -8.33 9.74 -5.84
C ILE A 19 -8.99 10.48 -4.67
N GLY A 20 -10.21 10.09 -4.31
CA GLY A 20 -10.91 10.67 -3.15
C GLY A 20 -10.13 10.47 -1.85
N PHE A 21 -9.65 9.25 -1.60
CA PHE A 21 -8.85 8.92 -0.42
C PHE A 21 -7.52 9.70 -0.38
N SER A 22 -6.85 9.84 -1.52
CA SER A 22 -5.68 10.72 -1.66
C SER A 22 -6.02 12.17 -1.26
N GLY A 23 -7.16 12.70 -1.71
CA GLY A 23 -7.63 14.03 -1.32
C GLY A 23 -7.81 14.17 0.20
N VAL A 24 -8.40 13.17 0.85
CA VAL A 24 -8.54 13.12 2.31
C VAL A 24 -7.18 13.16 3.01
N ILE A 25 -6.21 12.36 2.56
CA ILE A 25 -4.85 12.37 3.11
C ILE A 25 -4.19 13.74 2.91
N PHE A 26 -4.32 14.34 1.73
CA PHE A 26 -3.69 15.62 1.42
C PHE A 26 -4.21 16.76 2.30
N VAL A 27 -5.53 16.80 2.52
CA VAL A 27 -6.18 17.75 3.42
C VAL A 27 -5.83 17.46 4.88
N GLY A 28 -5.87 16.19 5.30
CA GLY A 28 -5.51 15.79 6.66
C GLY A 28 -4.07 16.14 7.02
N ALA A 29 -3.14 15.98 6.07
CA ALA A 29 -1.76 16.39 6.22
C ALA A 29 -1.57 17.90 6.37
N ALA A 30 -2.54 18.73 5.99
CA ALA A 30 -2.49 20.17 6.20
C ALA A 30 -2.78 20.59 7.64
N GLY A 31 -3.35 19.71 8.46
CA GLY A 31 -3.53 19.92 9.90
C GLY A 31 -2.30 19.63 10.75
N LEU A 32 -1.20 19.15 10.15
CA LEU A 32 0.01 18.83 10.89
C LEU A 32 0.72 20.11 11.36
N PRO A 33 1.23 20.15 12.61
CA PRO A 33 1.89 21.32 13.17
C PRO A 33 3.13 21.70 12.35
N GLU A 34 3.46 22.99 12.37
CA GLU A 34 4.57 23.52 11.58
C GLU A 34 5.89 22.82 11.92
N PRO A 35 6.73 22.53 10.91
CA PRO A 35 7.91 21.72 11.11
C PRO A 35 8.96 22.50 11.90
N ARG A 36 9.33 21.99 13.07
CA ARG A 36 10.40 22.59 13.88
C ARG A 36 11.82 22.17 13.43
N PHE A 37 11.95 21.01 12.80
CA PHE A 37 13.25 20.36 12.59
C PHE A 37 13.46 19.75 11.19
N GLU A 38 12.47 19.80 10.29
CA GLU A 38 12.56 19.18 8.96
C GLU A 38 12.49 20.22 7.83
N PRO A 39 13.48 20.28 6.91
CA PRO A 39 13.53 21.30 5.86
C PRO A 39 12.42 21.17 4.80
N LEU A 40 11.87 19.97 4.62
CA LEU A 40 10.74 19.71 3.71
C LEU A 40 9.38 19.81 4.42
N GLY A 41 9.40 19.67 5.74
CA GLY A 41 8.25 19.72 6.63
C GLY A 41 7.59 18.37 6.93
N SER A 42 7.03 18.25 8.14
CA SER A 42 6.35 17.04 8.67
C SER A 42 5.21 16.54 7.78
N ALA A 43 4.57 17.45 7.04
CA ALA A 43 3.52 17.14 6.08
C ALA A 43 4.02 16.70 4.69
N ALA A 44 5.32 16.77 4.40
CA ALA A 44 5.85 16.53 3.06
C ALA A 44 5.62 15.09 2.59
N VAL A 45 5.96 14.11 3.43
CA VAL A 45 5.82 12.68 3.12
C VAL A 45 4.36 12.29 2.80
N PRO A 46 3.37 12.57 3.68
CA PRO A 46 1.98 12.22 3.40
C PRO A 46 1.42 13.00 2.19
N ARG A 47 1.81 14.25 1.97
CA ARG A 47 1.39 15.02 0.79
C ARG A 47 1.99 14.49 -0.51
N MET A 48 3.27 14.12 -0.52
CA MET A 48 3.92 13.49 -1.68
C MET A 48 3.27 12.16 -2.03
N LEU A 49 3.01 11.33 -1.01
CA LEU A 49 2.34 10.03 -1.21
C LEU A 49 0.92 10.23 -1.76
N ALA A 50 0.13 11.15 -1.19
CA ALA A 50 -1.18 11.50 -1.70
C ALA A 50 -1.12 11.97 -3.16
N GLY A 51 -0.15 12.83 -3.50
CA GLY A 51 0.07 13.31 -4.86
C GLY A 51 0.42 12.18 -5.84
N LEU A 52 1.30 11.26 -5.45
CA LEU A 52 1.63 10.08 -6.25
C LEU A 52 0.42 9.18 -6.46
N MET A 53 -0.34 8.90 -5.40
CA MET A 53 -1.57 8.09 -5.47
C MET A 53 -2.59 8.72 -6.42
N ALA A 54 -2.84 10.03 -6.31
CA ALA A 54 -3.74 10.75 -7.20
C ALA A 54 -3.25 10.70 -8.65
N CYS A 55 -1.95 10.94 -8.88
CA CYS A 55 -1.36 10.93 -10.21
C CYS A 55 -1.48 9.57 -10.88
N LEU A 56 -1.07 8.49 -10.20
CA LEU A 56 -1.17 7.13 -10.74
C LEU A 56 -2.62 6.71 -10.99
N SER A 57 -3.52 7.06 -10.08
CA SER A 57 -4.96 6.76 -10.25
C SER A 57 -5.58 7.56 -11.40
N ALA A 58 -5.18 8.82 -11.58
CA ALA A 58 -5.63 9.65 -12.70
C ALA A 58 -5.13 9.11 -14.05
N ILE A 59 -3.86 8.71 -14.14
CA ILE A 59 -3.31 8.03 -15.33
C ILE A 59 -4.15 6.78 -15.65
N TRP A 60 -4.55 6.02 -14.63
CA TRP A 60 -5.37 4.83 -14.81
C TRP A 60 -6.78 5.16 -15.34
N VAL A 61 -7.45 6.18 -14.78
CA VAL A 61 -8.75 6.67 -15.28
C VAL A 61 -8.66 7.13 -16.73
N ILE A 62 -7.61 7.89 -17.09
CA ILE A 62 -7.36 8.37 -18.46
C ILE A 62 -7.22 7.20 -19.43
N ARG A 63 -6.53 6.12 -19.02
CA ARG A 63 -6.39 4.91 -19.84
C ARG A 63 -7.69 4.11 -19.97
N LEU A 64 -8.58 4.18 -18.98
CA LEU A 64 -9.83 3.44 -18.93
C LEU A 64 -10.97 4.13 -19.71
N LEU A 65 -10.93 5.45 -19.83
CA LEU A 65 -11.90 6.27 -20.57
C LEU A 65 -12.16 5.80 -22.02
N PRO A 66 -11.14 5.48 -22.85
CA PRO A 66 -11.34 4.92 -24.18
C PRO A 66 -12.05 3.55 -24.18
N ALA A 67 -11.79 2.70 -23.19
CA ALA A 67 -12.41 1.38 -23.07
C ALA A 67 -13.89 1.48 -22.69
N LEU A 68 -14.25 2.44 -21.83
CA LEU A 68 -15.63 2.75 -21.48
C LEU A 68 -16.43 3.33 -22.66
N ARG A 69 -15.77 4.12 -23.52
CA ARG A 69 -16.39 4.69 -24.74
C ARG A 69 -16.60 3.66 -25.84
N LYS A 70 -15.75 2.64 -25.93
CA LYS A 70 -15.83 1.55 -26.90
C LYS A 70 -16.62 0.35 -26.37
N ALA A 71 -17.65 0.58 -25.55
CA ALA A 71 -18.50 -0.46 -24.99
C ALA A 71 -19.33 -1.19 -26.08
N HIS A 72 -18.67 -1.84 -27.02
CA HIS A 72 -19.16 -3.08 -27.58
C HIS A 72 -18.91 -4.17 -26.55
N PRO A 73 -19.88 -5.06 -26.30
CA PRO A 73 -19.60 -6.29 -25.59
C PRO A 73 -18.62 -7.09 -26.45
N ALA A 74 -17.33 -6.97 -26.16
CA ALA A 74 -16.34 -7.86 -26.74
C ALA A 74 -16.74 -9.29 -26.31
N PRO A 75 -16.67 -10.28 -27.22
CA PRO A 75 -16.91 -11.67 -26.84
C PRO A 75 -15.96 -12.01 -25.70
N ALA A 76 -16.47 -12.69 -24.66
CA ALA A 76 -15.65 -13.15 -23.56
C ALA A 76 -14.43 -13.87 -24.14
N ALA A 77 -13.25 -13.26 -24.00
CA ALA A 77 -12.01 -13.89 -24.39
C ALA A 77 -11.89 -15.22 -23.63
N PRO A 78 -11.35 -16.29 -24.26
CA PRO A 78 -11.13 -17.55 -23.57
C PRO A 78 -10.40 -17.27 -22.26
N LEU A 79 -10.92 -17.80 -21.15
CA LEU A 79 -10.29 -17.68 -19.84
C LEU A 79 -8.87 -18.25 -19.95
N ASP A 80 -7.88 -17.37 -19.96
CA ASP A 80 -6.49 -17.75 -19.97
C ASP A 80 -6.22 -18.53 -18.66
N PRO A 81 -5.87 -19.83 -18.70
CA PRO A 81 -5.72 -20.65 -17.50
C PRO A 81 -4.59 -20.16 -16.58
N GLU A 82 -3.74 -19.26 -17.08
CA GLU A 82 -2.61 -18.65 -16.39
C GLU A 82 -2.91 -17.24 -15.86
N ALA A 83 -4.13 -16.72 -16.05
CA ALA A 83 -4.55 -15.46 -15.46
C ALA A 83 -4.46 -15.52 -13.92
N PRO A 84 -3.84 -14.52 -13.26
CA PRO A 84 -3.75 -14.48 -11.80
C PRO A 84 -5.13 -14.61 -11.16
N LYS A 85 -5.35 -15.69 -10.41
CA LYS A 85 -6.62 -15.91 -9.72
C LYS A 85 -6.77 -14.84 -8.63
N PRO A 86 -7.89 -14.11 -8.58
CA PRO A 86 -8.12 -13.13 -7.52
C PRO A 86 -8.20 -13.86 -6.17
N HIS A 87 -7.40 -13.41 -5.19
CA HIS A 87 -7.39 -13.92 -3.83
C HIS A 87 -7.94 -12.87 -2.85
N PRO A 88 -9.26 -12.59 -2.85
CA PRO A 88 -9.85 -11.52 -2.04
C PRO A 88 -9.64 -11.73 -0.54
N GLY A 89 -9.63 -12.99 -0.07
CA GLY A 89 -9.35 -13.30 1.33
C GLY A 89 -7.93 -12.91 1.77
N LEU A 90 -6.95 -13.00 0.87
CA LEU A 90 -5.56 -12.59 1.16
C LEU A 90 -5.47 -11.06 1.26
N ALA A 91 -6.15 -10.34 0.36
CA ALA A 91 -6.22 -8.88 0.41
C ALA A 91 -6.84 -8.38 1.73
N VAL A 92 -7.95 -8.99 2.18
CA VAL A 92 -8.57 -8.68 3.48
C VAL A 92 -7.63 -9.02 4.63
N ALA A 93 -6.93 -10.16 4.59
CA ALA A 93 -5.98 -10.54 5.63
C ALA A 93 -4.81 -9.54 5.76
N VAL A 94 -4.24 -9.10 4.63
CA VAL A 94 -3.17 -8.09 4.61
C VAL A 94 -3.69 -6.76 5.12
N LEU A 95 -4.90 -6.34 4.74
CA LEU A 95 -5.53 -5.12 5.23
C LEU A 95 -5.72 -5.15 6.76
N LEU A 96 -6.22 -6.27 7.30
CA LEU A 96 -6.35 -6.46 8.74
C LEU A 96 -5.00 -6.45 9.45
N ALA A 97 -3.96 -7.04 8.83
CA ALA A 97 -2.59 -6.98 9.37
C ALA A 97 -2.06 -5.55 9.43
N VAL A 98 -2.37 -4.70 8.44
CA VAL A 98 -2.04 -3.27 8.45
C VAL A 98 -2.75 -2.56 9.60
N PHE A 99 -4.06 -2.76 9.77
CA PHE A 99 -4.80 -2.14 10.87
C PHE A 99 -4.29 -2.61 12.24
N ALA A 100 -3.97 -3.89 12.39
CA ALA A 100 -3.38 -4.43 13.60
C ALA A 100 -2.01 -3.81 13.90
N PHE A 101 -1.14 -3.67 12.89
CA PHE A 101 0.16 -3.01 13.05
C PHE A 101 0.00 -1.55 13.47
N VAL A 102 -0.89 -0.79 12.82
CA VAL A 102 -1.17 0.60 13.19
C VAL A 102 -1.68 0.68 14.63
N ALA A 103 -2.61 -0.19 15.03
CA ALA A 103 -3.13 -0.20 16.40
C ALA A 103 -2.02 -0.52 17.42
N VAL A 104 -1.14 -1.49 17.15
CA VAL A 104 0.00 -1.82 18.03
C VAL A 104 0.91 -0.61 18.22
N MET A 105 1.15 0.17 17.16
CA MET A 105 1.94 1.39 17.23
C MET A 105 1.22 2.53 17.95
N ASP A 106 -0.07 2.73 17.69
CA ASP A 106 -0.88 3.80 18.30
C ASP A 106 -1.03 3.61 19.81
N PHE A 107 -1.24 2.36 20.26
CA PHE A 107 -1.31 2.02 21.69
C PHE A 107 0.05 1.85 22.36
N GLY A 108 1.17 1.97 21.62
CA GLY A 108 2.53 1.79 22.16
C GLY A 108 2.78 0.41 22.77
N LEU A 109 2.11 -0.64 22.25
CA LEU A 109 2.17 -1.99 22.82
C LEU A 109 3.51 -2.70 22.57
N ALA A 110 4.24 -2.29 21.54
CA ALA A 110 5.54 -2.83 21.17
C ALA A 110 6.38 -1.76 20.49
N SER A 111 7.70 -1.93 20.49
CA SER A 111 8.60 -1.06 19.74
C SER A 111 8.52 -1.33 18.23
N PHE A 112 8.79 -0.30 17.43
CA PHE A 112 8.75 -0.31 15.97
C PHE A 112 9.57 -1.45 15.38
N LYS A 113 10.72 -1.76 15.99
CA LYS A 113 11.58 -2.88 15.55
C LYS A 113 10.83 -4.20 15.64
N VAL A 114 10.23 -4.48 16.80
CA VAL A 114 9.55 -5.76 17.05
C VAL A 114 8.27 -5.85 16.23
N ALA A 115 7.44 -4.80 16.28
CA ALA A 115 6.17 -4.76 15.55
C ALA A 115 6.38 -4.76 14.03
N GLY A 116 7.36 -3.99 13.54
CA GLY A 116 7.70 -3.88 12.12
C GLY A 116 8.24 -5.19 11.57
N ILE A 117 9.16 -5.85 12.28
CA ILE A 117 9.67 -7.17 11.87
C ILE A 117 8.52 -8.18 11.83
N GLY A 118 7.71 -8.24 12.88
CA GLY A 118 6.54 -9.14 12.93
C GLY A 118 5.55 -8.89 11.79
N PHE A 119 5.26 -7.62 11.49
CA PHE A 119 4.36 -7.22 10.41
C PHE A 119 4.90 -7.62 9.03
N VAL A 120 6.18 -7.34 8.74
CA VAL A 120 6.78 -7.69 7.44
C VAL A 120 6.86 -9.21 7.27
N ILE A 121 7.17 -9.96 8.33
CA ILE A 121 7.13 -11.42 8.31
C ILE A 121 5.71 -11.93 8.04
N LEU A 122 4.71 -11.40 8.74
CA LEU A 122 3.31 -11.80 8.58
C LEU A 122 2.83 -11.56 7.15
N CYS A 123 3.09 -10.37 6.60
CA CYS A 123 2.75 -10.03 5.22
C CYS A 123 3.50 -10.90 4.21
N GLY A 124 4.81 -11.09 4.37
CA GLY A 124 5.60 -11.95 3.50
C GLY A 124 5.12 -13.40 3.52
N PHE A 125 4.77 -13.91 4.70
CA PHE A 125 4.26 -15.26 4.89
C PHE A 125 2.87 -15.44 4.24
N LEU A 126 1.97 -14.47 4.41
CA LEU A 126 0.65 -14.47 3.76
C LEU A 126 0.79 -14.43 2.24
N LEU A 127 1.62 -13.54 1.70
CA LEU A 127 1.85 -13.38 0.26
C LEU A 127 2.51 -14.60 -0.39
N THR A 128 3.33 -15.34 0.37
CA THR A 128 3.97 -16.57 -0.11
C THR A 128 3.09 -17.81 0.09
N HIS A 129 1.77 -17.65 0.25
CA HIS A 129 0.83 -18.76 0.44
C HIS A 129 1.22 -19.67 1.61
N ARG A 130 1.85 -19.10 2.66
CA ARG A 130 2.31 -19.81 3.86
C ARG A 130 3.43 -20.84 3.61
N ASP A 131 4.24 -20.66 2.57
CA ASP A 131 5.40 -21.50 2.31
C ASP A 131 6.51 -21.31 3.37
N LEU A 132 6.59 -22.27 4.29
CA LEU A 132 7.58 -22.30 5.37
C LEU A 132 9.02 -22.37 4.87
N ARG A 133 9.27 -22.86 3.64
CA ARG A 133 10.64 -22.98 3.11
C ARG A 133 11.25 -21.61 2.82
N LYS A 134 10.43 -20.61 2.52
CA LYS A 134 10.87 -19.24 2.26
C LYS A 134 10.88 -18.38 3.52
N LEU A 135 10.35 -18.89 4.63
CA LEU A 135 10.31 -18.20 5.91
C LEU A 135 11.68 -17.66 6.37
N PRO A 136 12.80 -18.41 6.33
CA PRO A 136 14.09 -17.86 6.75
C PRO A 136 14.54 -16.68 5.90
N TRP A 137 14.25 -16.70 4.59
CA TRP A 137 14.56 -15.59 3.69
C TRP A 137 13.68 -14.37 3.99
N ILE A 138 12.39 -14.58 4.23
CA ILE A 138 11.44 -13.53 4.61
C ILE A 138 11.87 -12.89 5.94
N VAL A 139 12.26 -13.69 6.94
CA VAL A 139 12.73 -13.20 8.24
C VAL A 139 14.00 -12.37 8.08
N GLY A 140 14.99 -12.87 7.33
CA GLY A 140 16.23 -12.14 7.07
C GLY A 140 15.96 -10.81 6.37
N TYR A 141 15.11 -10.81 5.34
CA TYR A 141 14.70 -9.60 4.64
C TYR A 141 13.96 -8.62 5.55
N ALA A 142 13.02 -9.11 6.37
CA ALA A 142 12.24 -8.29 7.30
C ALA A 142 13.14 -7.58 8.32
N VAL A 143 14.11 -8.30 8.91
CA VAL A 143 15.07 -7.72 9.86
C VAL A 143 15.90 -6.63 9.18
N VAL A 144 16.49 -6.92 8.02
CA VAL A 144 17.31 -5.95 7.30
C VAL A 144 16.51 -4.72 6.91
N LEU A 145 15.31 -4.90 6.36
CA LEU A 145 14.46 -3.81 5.92
C LEU A 145 14.03 -2.91 7.09
N VAL A 146 13.55 -3.50 8.19
CA VAL A 146 13.05 -2.73 9.33
C VAL A 146 14.18 -2.00 10.05
N LEU A 147 15.36 -2.62 10.19
CA LEU A 147 16.52 -1.95 10.77
C LEU A 147 17.06 -0.85 9.85
N ALA A 148 17.03 -1.04 8.53
CA ALA A 148 17.39 0.01 7.58
C ALA A 148 16.42 1.19 7.64
N CYS A 149 15.11 0.93 7.80
CA CYS A 149 14.11 1.97 8.03
C CYS A 149 14.34 2.69 9.36
N ASP A 150 14.53 1.96 10.46
CA ASP A 150 14.85 2.53 11.79
C ASP A 150 16.10 3.43 11.73
N PHE A 151 17.15 2.97 11.04
CA PHE A 151 18.36 3.75 10.79
C PHE A 151 18.06 5.00 9.97
N ALA A 152 17.24 4.89 8.92
CA ALA A 152 16.87 6.02 8.09
C ALA A 152 16.10 7.08 8.91
N PHE A 153 15.12 6.66 9.70
CA PHE A 153 14.32 7.53 10.56
C PHE A 153 15.15 8.21 11.65
N THR A 154 16.03 7.47 12.31
CA THR A 154 16.86 8.03 13.38
C THR A 154 17.97 8.93 12.87
N ARG A 155 18.57 8.64 11.69
CA ARG A 155 19.73 9.38 11.18
C ARG A 155 19.41 10.50 10.20
N PHE A 156 18.40 10.33 9.36
CA PHE A 156 18.05 11.34 8.35
C PHE A 156 16.86 12.18 8.78
N PHE A 157 15.86 11.57 9.42
CA PHE A 157 14.64 12.27 9.85
C PHE A 157 14.69 12.73 11.31
N TYR A 158 15.65 12.25 12.11
CA TYR A 158 15.75 12.53 13.55
C TYR A 158 14.45 12.20 14.33
N ILE A 159 13.69 11.23 13.82
CA ILE A 159 12.46 10.73 14.44
C ILE A 159 12.80 9.43 15.18
N ASN A 160 12.56 9.42 16.49
CA ASN A 160 12.59 8.18 17.27
C ASN A 160 11.21 7.55 17.23
N LEU A 161 11.09 6.43 16.52
CA LEU A 161 9.87 5.63 16.55
C LEU A 161 9.77 4.92 17.91
N PRO A 162 8.58 4.89 18.53
CA PRO A 162 8.34 4.16 19.79
C PRO A 162 8.64 2.67 19.65
#